data_AF-A0A8J5N194-F1
#
_entry.id   AF-A0A8J5N194-F1
#
_cell.length_a   1.000
_cell.length_b   1.000
_cell.length_c   1.000
_cell.angle_alpha   90.00
_cell.angle_beta   90.00
_cell.angle_gamma   90.00
#
_symmetry.space_group_name_H-M   'P 1'
#
loop_
_entity.id
_entity.type
_entity.pdbx_description
1 polymer ?
#
loop_
_entity_poly.entity_id
_entity_poly.type
_entity_poly.pdbx_seq_one_letter_code
_entity_poly.pdbx_strand_id
1 'polypeptide(L)' 'MGEDSQYIIKQLGLEDSLQVEWIHRTSNTKTSDIASTYFSQLTANQVDQLYQKYRLDFELFGYDYEDYRKMAAE' A
#
# COMPACT_ATOMS: atom_id res chain seq x y z
N MET A 1 -8.96 -2.08 -17.22
CA MET A 1 -8.01 -2.45 -18.29
C MET A 1 -7.49 -1.16 -18.87
N GLY A 2 -6.17 -0.97 -18.92
CA GLY A 2 -5.60 0.14 -19.68
C GLY A 2 -5.78 -0.12 -21.18
N GLU A 3 -6.06 0.92 -21.95
CA GLU A 3 -6.29 0.83 -23.40
C GLU A 3 -5.12 0.13 -24.12
N ASP A 4 -3.89 0.40 -23.67
CA ASP A 4 -2.67 -0.20 -24.21
C ASP A 4 -2.64 -1.73 -24.06
N SER A 5 -3.12 -2.25 -22.93
CA SER A 5 -3.12 -3.69 -22.68
C SER A 5 -4.12 -4.42 -23.56
N GLN A 6 -5.29 -3.81 -23.80
CA GLN A 6 -6.27 -4.38 -24.73
C GLN A 6 -5.75 -4.35 -26.17
N TYR A 7 -5.05 -3.27 -26.56
CA TYR A 7 -4.46 -3.15 -27.87
C TYR A 7 -3.41 -4.25 -28.14
N ILE A 8 -2.52 -4.52 -27.19
CA ILE A 8 -1.50 -5.56 -27.32
C ILE A 8 -2.12 -6.97 -27.40
N ILE A 9 -3.11 -7.28 -26.56
CA ILE A 9 -3.78 -8.58 -26.57
C ILE A 9 -4.46 -8.83 -27.92
N LYS A 10 -5.12 -7.80 -28.46
CA LYS A 10 -5.77 -7.85 -29.78
C LYS A 10 -4.76 -8.00 -30.91
N GLN A 11 -3.64 -7.28 -30.85
CA GLN A 11 -2.59 -7.35 -31.87
C GLN A 11 -1.92 -8.73 -31.91
N LEU A 12 -1.83 -9.42 -30.77
CA LEU A 12 -1.23 -10.75 -30.67
C LEU A 12 -2.22 -11.89 -30.99
N GLY A 13 -3.51 -11.59 -31.19
CA GLY A 13 -4.54 -12.61 -31.45
C GLY A 13 -4.75 -13.57 -30.27
N LEU A 14 -4.44 -13.12 -29.06
CA LEU A 14 -4.45 -13.95 -27.84
C LEU A 14 -5.77 -13.81 -27.05
N GLU A 15 -6.80 -13.21 -27.65
CA GLU A 15 -8.09 -12.93 -27.03
C GLU A 15 -8.77 -14.19 -26.45
N ASP A 16 -8.61 -15.35 -27.12
CA ASP A 16 -9.22 -16.61 -26.69
C ASP A 16 -8.32 -17.49 -25.79
N SER A 17 -7.02 -17.19 -25.70
CA SER A 17 -6.04 -18.02 -24.98
C SER A 17 -5.57 -17.42 -23.65
N LEU A 18 -5.82 -16.12 -23.41
CA LEU A 18 -5.26 -15.40 -22.27
C LEU A 18 -6.38 -14.82 -21.39
N GLN A 19 -6.67 -15.52 -20.28
CA GLN A 19 -7.39 -14.92 -19.16
C GLN A 19 -6.39 -14.20 -18.26
N VAL A 20 -6.25 -12.89 -18.46
CA VAL A 20 -5.41 -12.07 -17.56
C VAL A 20 -6.21 -11.78 -16.28
N GLU A 21 -5.92 -12.50 -15.20
CA GLU A 21 -6.32 -12.06 -13.86
C GLU A 21 -5.47 -10.85 -13.46
N TRP A 22 -6.11 -9.67 -13.45
CA TRP A 22 -5.47 -8.44 -13.01
C TRP A 22 -5.34 -8.41 -11.48
N ILE A 23 -4.18 -8.85 -11.00
CA ILE A 23 -3.81 -8.90 -9.57
C ILE A 23 -3.74 -7.49 -8.96
N HIS A 24 -3.40 -6.49 -9.77
CA HIS A 24 -3.44 -5.08 -9.39
C HIS A 24 -4.82 -4.47 -9.64
N ARG A 25 -5.89 -5.05 -9.06
CA ARG A 25 -7.04 -4.19 -8.74
C ARG A 25 -6.48 -3.10 -7.84
N THR A 26 -6.63 -1.84 -8.24
CA THR A 26 -6.70 -0.74 -7.29
C THR A 26 -7.78 -1.14 -6.29
N SER A 27 -7.36 -1.83 -5.23
CA SER A 27 -8.23 -2.08 -4.11
C SER A 27 -8.66 -0.70 -3.63
N ASN A 28 -9.96 -0.46 -3.53
CA ASN A 28 -10.49 0.77 -2.92
C ASN A 28 -10.04 0.93 -1.45
N THR A 29 -9.26 -0.01 -0.91
CA THR A 29 -8.58 0.10 0.36
C THR A 29 -7.61 1.27 0.33
N LYS A 30 -7.91 2.29 1.13
CA LYS A 30 -7.02 3.44 1.27
C LYS A 30 -5.75 2.96 1.94
N THR A 31 -4.61 3.55 1.57
CA THR A 31 -3.32 3.27 2.21
C THR A 31 -3.38 3.46 3.72
N SER A 32 -4.25 4.35 4.21
CA SER A 32 -4.54 4.54 5.65
C SER A 32 -5.14 3.32 6.33
N ASP A 33 -6.03 2.59 5.66
CA ASP A 33 -6.71 1.42 6.21
C ASP A 33 -5.72 0.25 6.37
N ILE A 34 -4.82 0.14 5.39
CA ILE A 34 -3.70 -0.82 5.40
C ILE A 34 -2.72 -0.47 6.54
N ALA A 35 -2.33 0.80 6.64
CA ALA A 35 -1.45 1.28 7.70
C ALA A 35 -2.04 0.96 9.08
N SER A 36 -3.30 1.30 9.33
CA SER A 36 -3.99 0.99 10.59
C SER A 36 -3.97 -0.52 10.91
N THR A 37 -4.21 -1.38 9.91
CA THR A 37 -4.20 -2.85 10.08
C THR A 37 -2.83 -3.39 10.53
N TYR A 38 -1.73 -2.81 10.07
CA TYR A 38 -0.38 -3.26 10.44
C TYR A 38 0.12 -2.58 11.72
N PHE A 39 -0.12 -1.28 11.88
CA PHE A 39 0.31 -0.56 13.08
C PHE A 39 -0.44 -1.03 14.34
N SER A 40 -1.69 -1.50 14.21
CA SER A 40 -2.43 -2.11 15.32
C SER A 40 -1.85 -3.44 15.82
N GLN A 41 -0.92 -4.06 15.09
CA GLN A 41 -0.21 -5.26 15.54
C GLN A 41 1.05 -4.94 16.35
N LEU A 42 1.44 -3.66 16.40
CA LEU A 42 2.62 -3.19 17.10
C LEU A 42 2.21 -2.54 18.43
N THR A 43 3.04 -2.70 19.45
CA THR A 43 2.89 -1.94 20.69
C THR A 43 3.37 -0.50 20.51
N ALA A 44 2.86 0.42 21.32
CA ALA A 44 3.31 1.82 21.31
C ALA A 44 4.85 1.96 21.38
N ASN A 45 5.51 1.15 22.21
CA ASN A 45 6.98 1.16 22.32
C ASN A 45 7.67 0.78 21.00
N GLN A 46 7.15 -0.21 20.28
CA GLN A 46 7.70 -0.62 18.98
C GLN A 46 7.52 0.47 17.93
N VAL A 47 6.39 1.18 17.95
CA VAL A 47 6.16 2.33 17.06
C VAL A 47 7.12 3.48 17.38
N ASP A 48 7.40 3.72 18.66
CA ASP A 48 8.37 4.73 19.11
C ASP A 48 9.79 4.39 18.63
N GLN A 49 10.18 3.12 18.72
CA GLN A 49 11.46 2.62 18.22
C GLN A 49 11.57 2.73 16.69
N LEU A 50 10.49 2.43 15.97
CA LEU A 50 10.44 2.60 14.51
C LEU A 50 10.57 4.07 14.13
N TYR A 51 9.87 4.96 14.83
CA TYR A 51 9.99 6.39 14.61
C TYR A 51 11.42 6.89 14.84
N GLN A 52 12.08 6.47 15.92
CA GLN A 52 13.47 6.84 16.17
C GLN A 52 14.40 6.38 15.04
N LYS A 53 14.15 5.19 14.47
CA LYS A 53 14.96 4.65 13.38
C LYS A 53 14.70 5.36 12.04
N TYR A 54 13.45 5.70 11.75
CA TYR A 54 13.02 6.26 10.46
C TYR A 54 12.68 7.75 10.52
N ARG A 55 13.12 8.45 11.58
CA ARG A 55 12.78 9.87 11.80
C ARG A 55 13.06 10.75 10.59
N LEU A 56 14.19 10.52 9.92
CA LEU A 56 14.58 11.28 8.73
C LEU A 56 13.58 11.09 7.59
N ASP A 57 13.08 9.87 7.37
CA ASP A 57 12.07 9.60 6.36
C ASP A 57 10.74 10.28 6.70
N PHE A 58 10.34 10.28 7.97
CA PHE A 58 9.14 11.00 8.41
C PHE A 58 9.24 12.51 8.12
N GLU A 59 10.40 13.12 8.40
CA GLU A 59 10.65 14.53 8.11
C GLU A 59 10.71 14.81 6.59
N LEU A 60 11.32 13.90 5.82
CA LEU A 60 11.48 14.03 4.37
C LEU A 60 10.15 13.94 3.62
N PHE A 61 9.25 13.05 4.06
CA PHE A 61 7.96 12.80 3.42
C PHE A 61 6.79 13.55 4.09
N GLY A 62 7.04 14.27 5.19
CA GLY A 62 6.03 15.04 5.91
C GLY A 62 4.97 14.18 6.61
N TYR A 63 5.37 13.00 7.10
CA TYR A 63 4.49 12.11 7.86
C TYR A 63 4.37 12.56 9.32
N ASP A 64 3.16 12.58 9.86
CA ASP A 64 2.93 12.86 11.28
C ASP A 64 3.05 11.56 12.09
N TYR A 65 4.05 11.49 12.96
CA TYR A 65 4.25 10.36 13.86
C TYR A 65 3.06 10.11 14.79
N GLU A 66 2.38 11.17 15.24
CA GLU A 66 1.23 11.04 16.15
C GLU A 66 0.08 10.28 15.49
N ASP A 67 -0.08 10.37 14.17
CA ASP A 67 -1.12 9.65 13.44
C ASP A 67 -0.87 8.14 13.46
N TYR A 68 0.37 7.71 13.31
CA TYR A 68 0.73 6.28 13.37
C TYR A 68 0.79 5.75 14.80
N ARG A 69 1.20 6.59 15.76
CA ARG A 69 1.22 6.23 17.19
C ARG A 69 -0.18 5.94 17.72
N LYS A 70 -1.19 6.68 17.28
CA LYS A 70 -2.61 6.44 17.63
C LYS A 70 -3.17 5.15 17.04
N MET A 71 -2.56 4.62 15.99
CA MET A 71 -2.96 3.35 15.39
C MET A 71 -2.34 2.14 16.09
N ALA A 72 -1.37 2.35 16.99
CA ALA A 72 -0.71 1.29 17.75
C ALA A 72 -1.65 0.66 18.78
N ALA A 73 -1.41 -0.61 19.11
CA ALA A 73 -2.05 -1.24 20.24
C ALA A 73 -1.51 -0.66 21.57
N GLU A 74 -2.39 -0.57 22.57
CA GLU A 74 -2.05 -0.16 23.95
C GLU A 74 -0.95 -1.04 24.57
#